data_AF-A0A7L0E844-F1
#
_entry.id   AF-A0A7L0E844-F1
#
_cell.length_a   1.000
_cell.length_b   1.000
_cell.length_c   1.000
_cell.angle_alpha   90.00
_cell.angle_beta   90.00
_cell.angle_gamma   90.00
#
_symmetry.space_group_name_H-M   'P 1'
#
loop_
_entity.id
_entity.type
_entity.pdbx_description
1 polymer ?
#
loop_
_entity_poly.entity_id
_entity_poly.type
_entity_poly.pdbx_seq_one_letter_code
_entity_poly.pdbx_strand_id
1 'polypeptide(L)'
;GVTRLLLARIPFFREVIVSSFACHTCAWSNAEIQSAGRIQEQGVRYVLAVASRQDMNREVVKTDCATVRIPELDFEIPAFSQKGVLTTVEGIIDRAVAGLEQDQPVRRATDEEVARKIDEFIGKLKQLKEVHSPFTFVLDDPSGNSFVENPQAPQKDDALVVTHYRRTPEQAAALGLELDERPADSAEDLRNEVLQFNTNCPECNAPASTNMKLVQIPHFKEVIIMATNCDSCGHRTNEVKSGGAIEPQGTRITLQITDPSDMTRDVLKVPALSSHGGPSCPSAGGLTGCSPLQSETCSVEIPELEFELGMGALGGKFTTLEGLLKDIRDLVERNPFTLGDSSTPSKMEKLQEFIGKLQEIIEGKTKAHIIMDDPAGNSYLQNTYAPEEDPELRVERYERTFEQNEDLGLNDMRTEGYEADGAAGR
;
A
#
# COMPACT_ATOMS: atom_id res chain seq x y z
N GLY A 1 -12.48 15.52 -22.87
CA GLY A 1 -12.39 14.08 -23.19
C GLY A 1 -12.84 13.26 -22.00
N VAL A 2 -13.20 12.00 -22.20
CA VAL A 2 -13.56 11.04 -21.14
C VAL A 2 -12.50 9.95 -21.09
N THR A 3 -11.94 9.68 -19.91
CA THR A 3 -11.11 8.50 -19.66
C THR A 3 -11.98 7.42 -19.04
N ARG A 4 -12.02 6.23 -19.65
CA ARG A 4 -12.63 5.03 -19.09
C ARG A 4 -11.54 4.12 -18.56
N LEU A 5 -11.59 3.80 -17.27
CA LEU A 5 -10.71 2.83 -16.65
C LEU A 5 -11.43 1.48 -16.65
N LEU A 6 -10.84 0.48 -17.30
CA LEU A 6 -11.31 -0.90 -17.29
C LEU A 6 -10.27 -1.75 -16.54
N LEU A 7 -10.65 -2.29 -15.38
CA LEU A 7 -9.89 -3.36 -14.76
C LEU A 7 -10.25 -4.66 -15.47
N ALA A 8 -9.28 -5.22 -16.21
CA ALA A 8 -9.44 -6.48 -16.91
C ALA A 8 -8.53 -7.54 -16.30
N ARG A 9 -9.07 -8.75 -16.11
CA ARG A 9 -8.27 -9.96 -15.88
C ARG A 9 -8.09 -10.65 -17.22
N ILE A 10 -6.89 -10.55 -17.78
CA ILE A 10 -6.51 -11.29 -18.98
C ILE A 10 -5.94 -12.64 -18.52
N PRO A 11 -6.39 -13.79 -19.05
CA PRO A 11 -5.78 -15.09 -18.73
C PRO A 11 -4.25 -15.03 -18.94
N PHE A 12 -3.47 -15.58 -18.01
CA PHE A 12 -2.00 -15.48 -17.93
C PHE A 12 -1.42 -14.12 -17.48
N PHE A 13 -2.27 -13.13 -17.21
CA PHE A 13 -1.89 -11.84 -16.61
C PHE A 13 -2.56 -11.63 -15.26
N ARG A 14 -1.85 -11.00 -14.32
CA ARG A 14 -2.48 -10.38 -13.13
C ARG A 14 -3.31 -9.16 -13.58
N GLU A 15 -3.98 -8.48 -12.66
CA GLU A 15 -4.88 -7.36 -12.95
C GLU A 15 -4.20 -6.27 -13.80
N VAL A 16 -4.82 -5.90 -14.93
CA VAL A 16 -4.39 -4.79 -15.79
C VAL A 16 -5.44 -3.69 -15.79
N ILE A 17 -4.98 -2.44 -15.76
CA ILE A 17 -5.83 -1.26 -15.88
C ILE A 17 -5.70 -0.75 -17.32
N VAL A 18 -6.78 -0.88 -18.08
CA VAL A 18 -6.90 -0.29 -19.41
C VAL A 18 -7.52 1.10 -19.27
N SER A 19 -6.73 2.14 -19.54
CA SER A 19 -7.15 3.53 -19.54
C SER A 19 -7.44 4.00 -20.96
N SER A 20 -8.72 4.05 -21.34
CA SER A 20 -9.17 4.49 -22.65
C SER A 20 -9.67 5.94 -22.60
N PHE A 21 -8.89 6.88 -23.12
CA PHE A 21 -9.28 8.28 -23.30
C PHE A 21 -9.93 8.51 -24.66
N ALA A 22 -11.03 9.27 -24.70
CA ALA A 22 -11.66 9.75 -25.94
C ALA A 22 -12.10 11.21 -25.82
N CYS A 23 -11.66 12.08 -26.73
CA CYS A 23 -12.09 13.46 -26.82
C CYS A 23 -13.15 13.66 -27.91
N HIS A 24 -14.35 14.05 -27.49
CA HIS A 24 -15.48 14.35 -28.37
C HIS A 24 -15.33 15.66 -29.15
N THR A 25 -14.40 16.54 -28.74
CA THR A 25 -14.18 17.84 -29.39
C THR A 25 -13.12 17.79 -30.50
N CYS A 26 -12.04 17.02 -30.30
CA CYS A 26 -10.93 16.93 -31.27
C CYS A 26 -10.76 15.54 -31.90
N ALA A 27 -11.68 14.59 -31.64
CA ALA A 27 -11.65 13.20 -32.11
C ALA A 27 -10.41 12.38 -31.70
N TRP A 28 -9.51 12.92 -30.88
CA TRP A 28 -8.35 12.19 -30.38
C TRP A 28 -8.79 11.11 -29.38
N SER A 29 -8.29 9.89 -29.58
CA SER A 29 -8.49 8.76 -28.66
C SER A 29 -7.16 8.07 -28.38
N ASN A 30 -7.02 7.53 -27.19
CA ASN A 30 -5.83 6.83 -26.73
C ASN A 30 -6.23 5.70 -25.78
N ALA A 31 -5.58 4.55 -25.89
CA ALA A 31 -5.73 3.44 -24.96
C ALA A 31 -4.35 3.15 -24.35
N GLU A 32 -4.21 3.41 -23.06
CA GLU A 32 -3.02 3.12 -22.27
C GLU A 32 -3.29 1.89 -21.42
N ILE A 33 -2.31 0.99 -21.30
CA ILE A 33 -2.36 -0.07 -20.29
C ILE A 33 -1.40 0.32 -19.18
N GLN A 34 -1.91 0.29 -17.96
CA GLN A 34 -1.12 0.31 -16.74
C GLN A 34 -1.21 -1.07 -16.11
N SER A 35 -0.07 -1.75 -15.99
CA SER A 35 0.01 -3.00 -15.24
C SER A 35 -0.19 -2.68 -13.76
N ALA A 36 -1.27 -3.18 -13.16
CA ALA A 36 -1.45 -3.13 -11.70
C ALA A 36 -0.76 -4.32 -11.00
N GLY A 37 -0.24 -5.27 -11.79
CA GLY A 37 0.53 -6.41 -11.28
C GLY A 37 1.90 -5.99 -10.76
N ARG A 38 2.32 -6.60 -9.62
CA ARG A 38 3.71 -6.62 -9.17
C ARG A 38 4.64 -7.03 -10.34
N ILE A 39 5.84 -6.47 -10.41
CA ILE A 39 6.88 -6.92 -11.35
C ILE A 39 7.05 -8.45 -11.22
N GLN A 40 7.14 -9.16 -12.35
CA GLN A 40 7.27 -10.61 -12.35
C GLN A 40 8.64 -11.04 -11.79
N GLU A 41 8.73 -12.29 -11.33
CA GLU A 41 9.98 -12.86 -10.82
C GLU A 41 11.11 -12.85 -11.86
N GLN A 42 10.76 -13.01 -13.14
CA GLN A 42 11.70 -13.06 -14.26
C GLN A 42 11.32 -12.04 -15.34
N GLY A 43 12.34 -11.48 -15.99
CA GLY A 43 12.15 -10.75 -17.23
C GLY A 43 11.75 -11.70 -18.35
N VAL A 44 11.10 -11.17 -19.38
CA VAL A 44 10.64 -11.95 -20.52
C VAL A 44 11.17 -11.34 -21.82
N ARG A 45 11.61 -12.19 -22.73
CA ARG A 45 12.00 -11.81 -24.08
C ARG A 45 11.27 -12.67 -25.09
N TYR A 46 10.49 -12.01 -25.93
CA TYR A 46 9.80 -12.57 -27.07
C TYR A 46 10.63 -12.34 -28.33
N VAL A 47 10.85 -13.41 -29.10
CA VAL A 47 11.49 -13.36 -30.42
C VAL A 47 10.50 -13.99 -31.40
N LEU A 48 9.87 -13.14 -32.22
CA LEU A 48 8.89 -13.53 -33.21
C LEU A 48 9.51 -13.46 -34.61
N ALA A 49 9.51 -14.59 -35.32
CA ALA A 49 9.81 -14.63 -36.74
C ALA A 49 8.54 -14.26 -37.53
N VAL A 50 8.46 -13.01 -38.00
CA VAL A 50 7.32 -12.50 -38.76
C VAL A 50 7.47 -12.97 -40.20
N ALA A 51 6.64 -13.92 -40.63
CA ALA A 51 6.70 -14.48 -42.00
C ALA A 51 5.39 -14.31 -42.78
N SER A 52 4.30 -13.94 -42.11
CA SER A 52 2.98 -13.79 -42.72
C SER A 52 2.25 -12.53 -42.25
N ARG A 53 1.23 -12.11 -43.00
CA ARG A 53 0.31 -11.05 -42.53
C ARG A 53 -0.47 -11.44 -41.27
N GLN A 54 -0.61 -12.74 -40.99
CA GLN A 54 -1.25 -13.17 -39.74
C GLN A 54 -0.37 -12.81 -38.53
N ASP A 55 0.96 -12.89 -38.67
CA ASP A 55 1.89 -12.51 -37.61
C ASP A 55 1.85 -11.02 -37.31
N MET A 56 1.58 -10.19 -38.32
CA MET A 56 1.40 -8.74 -38.18
C MET A 56 0.17 -8.38 -37.31
N ASN A 57 -0.84 -9.24 -37.31
CA ASN A 57 -2.10 -9.04 -36.59
C ASN A 57 -2.07 -9.55 -35.14
N ARG A 58 -0.98 -10.20 -34.70
CA ARG A 58 -0.85 -10.71 -33.33
C ARG A 58 -0.98 -9.56 -32.33
N GLU A 59 -1.79 -9.76 -31.32
CA GLU A 59 -1.91 -8.80 -30.22
C GLU A 59 -0.60 -8.72 -29.43
N VAL A 60 -0.17 -7.49 -29.14
CA VAL A 60 1.03 -7.17 -28.40
C VAL A 60 0.67 -6.25 -27.25
N VAL A 61 0.96 -6.70 -26.03
CA VAL A 61 1.02 -5.83 -24.85
C VAL A 61 2.47 -5.38 -24.71
N LYS A 62 2.74 -4.11 -24.98
CA LYS A 62 4.03 -3.50 -24.71
C LYS A 62 3.92 -2.68 -23.43
N THR A 63 4.80 -2.92 -22.46
CA THR A 63 4.96 -2.06 -21.29
C THR A 63 5.88 -0.87 -21.58
N ASP A 64 5.93 0.07 -20.63
CA ASP A 64 6.84 1.22 -20.69
C ASP A 64 8.31 0.82 -20.57
N CYS A 65 8.63 -0.15 -19.72
CA CYS A 65 9.95 -0.70 -19.50
C CYS A 65 10.43 -1.67 -20.61
N ALA A 66 9.56 -2.04 -21.55
CA ALA A 66 9.92 -2.93 -22.65
C ALA A 66 10.66 -2.23 -23.79
N THR A 67 11.69 -2.91 -24.30
CA THR A 67 12.45 -2.53 -25.49
C THR A 67 11.97 -3.33 -26.70
N VAL A 68 11.76 -2.64 -27.83
CA VAL A 68 11.39 -3.29 -29.10
C VAL A 68 12.56 -3.18 -30.07
N ARG A 69 12.90 -4.27 -30.77
CA ARG A 69 13.95 -4.28 -31.79
C ARG A 69 13.52 -5.01 -33.05
N ILE A 70 13.95 -4.47 -34.20
CA ILE A 70 13.92 -5.15 -35.50
C ILE A 70 15.37 -5.19 -36.00
N PRO A 71 16.13 -6.27 -35.71
CA PRO A 71 17.56 -6.36 -35.99
C PRO A 71 17.91 -6.17 -37.46
N GLU A 72 17.06 -6.62 -38.39
CA GLU A 72 17.30 -6.52 -39.83
C GLU A 72 17.32 -5.07 -40.35
N LEU A 73 16.74 -4.13 -39.60
CA LEU A 73 16.74 -2.70 -39.91
C LEU A 73 17.59 -1.87 -38.95
N ASP A 74 18.32 -2.50 -38.01
CA ASP A 74 18.96 -1.80 -36.88
C ASP A 74 17.99 -0.83 -36.17
N PHE A 75 16.73 -1.24 -36.05
CA PHE A 75 15.68 -0.43 -35.44
C PHE A 75 15.51 -0.80 -33.97
N GLU A 76 15.47 0.21 -33.10
CA GLU A 76 15.24 0.04 -31.67
C GLU A 76 14.33 1.14 -31.12
N ILE A 77 13.33 0.72 -30.34
CA ILE A 77 12.54 1.59 -29.47
C ILE A 77 13.00 1.30 -28.04
N PRO A 78 13.75 2.20 -27.40
CA PRO A 78 14.31 1.97 -26.08
C PRO A 78 13.22 1.95 -25.00
N ALA A 79 13.52 1.32 -23.87
CA ALA A 79 12.68 1.37 -22.68
C ALA A 79 12.41 2.82 -22.23
N PHE A 80 11.25 3.04 -21.62
CA PHE A 80 10.73 4.32 -21.11
C PHE A 80 10.53 5.43 -22.15
N SER A 81 10.79 5.18 -23.43
CA SER A 81 10.54 6.17 -24.49
C SER A 81 9.05 6.31 -24.85
N GLN A 82 8.26 5.29 -24.55
CA GLN A 82 6.84 5.19 -24.86
C GLN A 82 6.10 4.58 -23.67
N LYS A 83 4.87 5.04 -23.44
CA LYS A 83 3.97 4.44 -22.45
C LYS A 83 3.49 3.05 -22.87
N GLY A 84 3.01 2.28 -21.89
CA GLY A 84 2.40 0.98 -22.12
C GLY A 84 1.16 1.05 -23.02
N VAL A 85 1.06 0.11 -23.97
CA VAL A 85 0.01 0.07 -24.99
C VAL A 85 -0.39 -1.37 -25.32
N LEU A 86 -1.68 -1.59 -25.54
CA LEU A 86 -2.21 -2.75 -26.24
C LEU A 86 -2.34 -2.44 -27.72
N THR A 87 -1.64 -3.18 -28.55
CA THR A 87 -1.63 -2.95 -29.99
C THR A 87 -1.37 -4.26 -30.72
N THR A 88 -0.97 -4.21 -31.99
CA THR A 88 -0.51 -5.36 -32.76
C THR A 88 0.94 -5.14 -33.19
N VAL A 89 1.58 -6.17 -33.75
CA VAL A 89 2.91 -6.03 -34.36
C VAL A 89 2.89 -4.93 -35.44
N GLU A 90 1.85 -4.90 -36.27
CA GLU A 90 1.63 -3.83 -37.25
C GLU A 90 1.48 -2.45 -36.58
N GLY A 91 0.68 -2.38 -35.51
CA GLY A 91 0.43 -1.13 -34.80
C GLY A 91 1.69 -0.51 -34.19
N ILE A 92 2.65 -1.32 -33.74
CA ILE A 92 3.96 -0.82 -33.27
C ILE A 92 4.73 -0.17 -34.43
N ILE A 93 4.75 -0.81 -35.60
CA ILE A 93 5.44 -0.28 -36.79
C ILE A 93 4.77 1.00 -37.28
N ASP A 94 3.43 1.04 -37.33
CA ASP A 94 2.68 2.22 -37.73
C ASP A 94 2.93 3.41 -36.80
N ARG A 95 3.01 3.15 -35.49
CA ARG A 95 3.32 4.19 -34.50
C ARG A 95 4.75 4.70 -34.65
N ALA A 96 5.71 3.83 -34.93
CA ALA A 96 7.09 4.22 -35.20
C ALA A 96 7.18 5.09 -36.48
N VAL A 97 6.50 4.67 -37.55
CA VAL A 97 6.41 5.43 -38.80
C VAL A 97 5.79 6.81 -38.56
N ALA A 98 4.64 6.88 -37.88
CA ALA A 98 3.97 8.14 -37.58
C ALA A 98 4.85 9.08 -36.74
N GLY A 99 5.57 8.54 -35.74
CA GLY A 99 6.49 9.31 -34.91
C GLY A 99 7.68 9.88 -35.68
N LEU A 100 8.21 9.13 -36.66
CA LEU A 100 9.29 9.62 -37.53
C LEU A 100 8.78 10.63 -38.56
N GLU A 101 7.57 10.42 -39.11
CA GLU A 101 6.98 11.21 -40.19
C GLU A 101 6.45 12.58 -39.71
N GLN A 102 5.96 12.68 -38.47
CA GLN A 102 5.33 13.90 -37.93
C GLN A 102 6.19 15.17 -38.06
N ASP A 103 7.49 15.06 -37.75
CA ASP A 103 8.40 16.21 -37.73
C ASP A 103 9.21 16.36 -39.04
N GLN A 104 8.97 15.52 -40.05
CA GLN A 104 9.66 15.61 -41.35
C GLN A 104 9.53 16.98 -42.03
N PRO A 105 8.38 17.69 -42.02
CA PRO A 105 8.28 19.02 -42.62
C PRO A 105 9.26 20.03 -42.02
N VAL A 106 9.47 19.97 -40.70
CA VAL A 106 10.42 20.85 -39.99
C VAL A 106 11.86 20.43 -40.28
N ARG A 107 12.13 19.12 -40.30
CA ARG A 107 13.47 18.58 -40.61
C ARG A 107 13.91 18.95 -42.03
N ARG A 108 13.02 18.85 -43.03
CA ARG A 108 13.34 19.27 -44.41
C ARG A 108 13.71 20.75 -44.54
N ALA A 109 13.16 21.61 -43.68
CA ALA A 109 13.48 23.04 -43.67
C ALA A 109 14.81 23.36 -42.95
N THR A 110 15.26 22.48 -42.04
CA THR A 110 16.43 22.73 -41.17
C THR A 110 17.67 21.96 -41.67
N ASP A 111 17.49 20.68 -42.00
CA ASP A 111 18.53 19.75 -42.45
C ASP A 111 17.94 18.75 -43.46
N GLU A 112 18.15 19.04 -44.74
CA GLU A 112 17.63 18.23 -45.84
C GLU A 112 18.29 16.85 -45.93
N GLU A 113 19.57 16.73 -45.55
CA GLU A 113 20.27 15.44 -45.60
C GLU A 113 19.73 14.46 -44.55
N VAL A 114 19.51 14.94 -43.32
CA VAL A 114 18.91 14.14 -42.25
C VAL A 114 17.48 13.75 -42.62
N ALA A 115 16.69 14.70 -43.14
CA ALA A 115 15.32 14.42 -43.57
C ALA A 115 15.26 13.34 -44.66
N ARG A 116 16.20 13.35 -45.63
CA ARG A 116 16.28 12.32 -46.68
C ARG A 116 16.59 10.94 -46.12
N LYS A 117 17.52 10.84 -45.16
CA LYS A 117 17.86 9.56 -44.50
C LYS A 117 16.68 9.00 -43.71
N ILE A 118 15.93 9.86 -43.03
CA ILE A 118 14.71 9.47 -42.30
C ILE A 118 13.62 9.02 -43.27
N ASP A 119 13.41 9.72 -44.39
CA ASP A 119 12.45 9.30 -45.43
C ASP A 119 12.78 7.92 -46.00
N GLU A 120 14.07 7.64 -46.28
CA GLU A 120 14.52 6.31 -46.72
C GLU A 120 14.21 5.23 -45.66
N PHE A 121 14.46 5.55 -44.38
CA PHE A 121 14.20 4.63 -43.28
C PHE A 121 12.70 4.37 -43.04
N ILE A 122 11.87 5.41 -43.13
CA ILE A 122 10.41 5.29 -43.12
C ILE A 122 9.95 4.37 -44.27
N GLY A 123 10.56 4.49 -45.45
CA GLY A 123 10.33 3.60 -46.57
C GLY A 123 10.60 2.13 -46.23
N LYS A 124 11.73 1.84 -45.56
CA LYS A 124 12.08 0.48 -45.09
C LYS A 124 11.06 -0.06 -44.09
N LEU A 125 10.63 0.75 -43.11
CA LEU A 125 9.60 0.36 -42.15
C LEU A 125 8.24 0.07 -42.82
N LYS A 126 7.83 0.92 -43.77
CA LYS A 126 6.58 0.71 -44.54
C LYS A 126 6.65 -0.57 -45.38
N GLN A 127 7.83 -0.95 -45.89
CA GLN A 127 8.01 -2.21 -46.64
C GLN A 127 7.85 -3.46 -45.78
N LEU A 128 8.18 -3.41 -44.48
CA LEU A 128 7.99 -4.54 -43.57
C LEU A 128 6.53 -4.96 -43.46
N LYS A 129 5.59 -4.00 -43.60
CA LYS A 129 4.15 -4.26 -43.54
C LYS A 129 3.64 -5.18 -44.64
N GLU A 130 4.31 -5.17 -45.79
CA GLU A 130 3.94 -6.02 -46.91
C GLU A 130 4.45 -7.46 -46.77
N VAL A 131 5.36 -7.70 -45.82
CA VAL A 131 5.91 -9.03 -45.50
C VAL A 131 6.48 -9.75 -46.73
N HIS A 132 7.19 -9.02 -47.61
CA HIS A 132 7.87 -9.62 -48.77
C HIS A 132 9.01 -10.55 -48.36
N SER A 133 9.69 -10.22 -47.27
CA SER A 133 10.76 -10.99 -46.66
C SER A 133 10.49 -11.13 -45.17
N PRO A 134 10.74 -12.31 -44.56
CA PRO A 134 10.58 -12.48 -43.13
C PRO A 134 11.57 -11.60 -42.37
N PHE A 135 11.15 -11.12 -41.20
CA PHE A 135 11.99 -10.33 -40.30
C PHE A 135 11.75 -10.73 -38.84
N THR A 136 12.65 -10.33 -37.96
CA THR A 136 12.59 -10.68 -36.55
C THR A 136 12.05 -9.51 -35.75
N PHE A 137 10.96 -9.74 -35.03
CA PHE A 137 10.43 -8.82 -34.05
C PHE A 137 10.85 -9.27 -32.65
N VAL A 138 11.62 -8.44 -31.94
CA VAL A 138 12.06 -8.73 -30.58
C VAL A 138 11.39 -7.77 -29.61
N LEU A 139 10.74 -8.31 -28.58
CA LEU A 139 10.18 -7.55 -27.46
C LEU A 139 10.83 -8.06 -26.17
N ASP A 140 11.65 -7.23 -25.56
CA ASP A 140 12.39 -7.54 -24.35
C ASP A 140 11.88 -6.68 -23.20
N ASP A 141 11.28 -7.31 -22.20
CA ASP A 141 10.69 -6.64 -21.04
C ASP A 141 11.26 -7.18 -19.72
N PRO A 142 12.13 -6.39 -19.06
CA PRO A 142 12.65 -6.73 -17.75
C PRO A 142 11.58 -6.91 -16.68
N SER A 143 10.41 -6.27 -16.80
CA SER A 143 9.33 -6.39 -15.80
C SER A 143 8.55 -7.70 -15.92
N GLY A 144 8.66 -8.42 -17.04
CA GLY A 144 7.91 -9.64 -17.31
C GLY A 144 6.44 -9.42 -17.68
N ASN A 145 5.98 -8.17 -17.84
CA ASN A 145 4.56 -7.83 -18.04
C ASN A 145 4.19 -7.53 -19.51
N SER A 146 5.11 -7.70 -20.45
CA SER A 146 4.80 -7.62 -21.88
C SER A 146 4.30 -8.96 -22.40
N PHE A 147 3.61 -8.93 -23.53
CA PHE A 147 2.99 -10.11 -24.11
C PHE A 147 2.96 -10.03 -25.63
N VAL A 148 3.12 -11.18 -26.28
CA VAL A 148 2.86 -11.36 -27.71
C VAL A 148 1.94 -12.56 -27.85
N GLU A 149 0.83 -12.37 -28.58
CA GLU A 149 -0.19 -13.39 -28.80
C GLU A 149 0.38 -14.60 -29.55
N ASN A 150 0.01 -15.78 -29.04
CA ASN A 150 0.11 -17.05 -29.76
C ASN A 150 -1.26 -17.38 -30.39
N PRO A 151 -1.45 -17.19 -31.70
CA PRO A 151 -2.71 -17.46 -32.37
C PRO A 151 -3.07 -18.96 -32.45
N GLN A 152 -2.11 -19.85 -32.17
CA GLN A 152 -2.28 -21.30 -32.16
C GLN A 152 -2.55 -21.87 -30.76
N ALA A 153 -2.63 -21.02 -29.72
CA ALA A 153 -2.85 -21.47 -28.35
C ALA A 153 -4.09 -22.38 -28.24
N PRO A 154 -4.00 -23.51 -27.50
CA PRO A 154 -2.91 -23.93 -26.60
C PRO A 154 -1.77 -24.69 -27.28
N GLN A 155 -1.78 -24.84 -28.61
CA GLN A 155 -0.68 -25.47 -29.34
C GLN A 155 0.57 -24.57 -29.32
N LYS A 156 1.73 -25.21 -29.41
CA LYS A 156 3.02 -24.50 -29.43
C LYS A 156 3.13 -23.72 -30.74
N ASP A 157 3.52 -22.46 -30.62
CA ASP A 157 3.88 -21.62 -31.75
C ASP A 157 5.36 -21.80 -32.10
N ASP A 158 5.65 -22.29 -33.30
CA ASP A 158 7.04 -22.46 -33.75
C ASP A 158 7.69 -21.16 -34.23
N ALA A 159 6.90 -20.11 -34.52
CA ALA A 159 7.40 -18.81 -34.96
C ALA A 159 7.72 -17.87 -33.78
N LEU A 160 7.18 -18.15 -32.58
CA LEU A 160 7.36 -17.34 -31.37
C LEU A 160 8.20 -18.08 -30.34
N VAL A 161 9.41 -17.58 -30.08
CA VAL A 161 10.27 -18.06 -29.01
C VAL A 161 10.14 -17.14 -27.81
N VAL A 162 9.71 -17.70 -26.68
CA VAL A 162 9.62 -17.00 -25.39
C VAL A 162 10.75 -17.47 -24.49
N THR A 163 11.56 -16.53 -24.02
CA THR A 163 12.66 -16.79 -23.10
C THR A 163 12.47 -15.98 -21.82
N HIS A 164 12.57 -16.65 -20.68
CA HIS A 164 12.57 -15.98 -19.38
C HIS A 164 14.01 -15.88 -18.87
N TYR A 165 14.35 -14.75 -18.25
CA TYR A 165 15.70 -14.49 -17.76
C TYR A 165 15.69 -13.84 -16.38
N ARG A 166 16.77 -14.07 -15.63
CA ARG A 166 17.04 -13.36 -14.37
C ARG A 166 17.53 -11.95 -14.70
N ARG A 167 16.85 -10.95 -14.16
CA ARG A 167 17.19 -9.52 -14.35
C ARG A 167 18.62 -9.24 -13.90
N THR A 168 19.32 -8.38 -14.64
CA THR A 168 20.60 -7.82 -14.20
C THR A 168 20.38 -6.78 -13.09
N PRO A 169 21.41 -6.42 -12.30
CA PRO A 169 21.31 -5.37 -11.30
C PRO A 169 20.87 -4.02 -11.88
N GLU A 170 21.33 -3.67 -13.07
CA GLU A 170 20.96 -2.43 -13.75
C GLU A 170 19.47 -2.46 -14.15
N GLN A 171 18.97 -3.59 -14.63
CA GLN A 171 17.56 -3.78 -14.95
C GLN A 171 16.68 -3.75 -13.70
N ALA A 172 17.12 -4.36 -12.61
CA ALA A 172 16.41 -4.32 -11.33
C ALA A 172 16.31 -2.88 -10.80
N ALA A 173 17.43 -2.14 -10.79
CA ALA A 173 17.46 -0.75 -10.38
C ALA A 173 16.58 0.15 -11.27
N ALA A 174 16.60 -0.04 -12.59
CA ALA A 174 15.74 0.71 -13.52
C ALA A 174 14.24 0.47 -13.29
N LEU A 175 13.87 -0.69 -12.72
CA LEU A 175 12.51 -1.02 -12.33
C LEU A 175 12.18 -0.62 -10.88
N GLY A 176 13.13 0.01 -10.16
CA GLY A 176 12.96 0.36 -8.75
C GLY A 176 12.94 -0.85 -7.81
N LEU A 177 13.49 -1.99 -8.24
CA LEU A 177 13.65 -3.17 -7.40
C LEU A 177 15.01 -3.10 -6.71
N GLU A 178 15.00 -3.03 -5.38
CA GLU A 178 16.19 -3.34 -4.60
C GLU A 178 16.48 -4.84 -4.73
N LEU A 179 17.69 -5.20 -5.17
CA LEU A 179 18.16 -6.58 -5.06
C LEU A 179 18.44 -6.85 -3.59
N ASP A 180 17.39 -7.11 -2.81
CA ASP A 180 17.56 -7.73 -1.52
C ASP A 180 18.01 -9.18 -1.79
N GLU A 181 19.32 -9.44 -1.70
CA GLU A 181 19.87 -10.79 -1.56
C GLU A 181 19.56 -11.35 -0.16
N ARG A 182 18.29 -11.30 0.24
CA ARG A 182 17.79 -12.05 1.39
C ARG A 182 16.91 -13.17 0.87
N PRO A 183 17.08 -14.42 1.37
CA PRO A 183 16.22 -15.51 0.97
C PRO A 183 14.77 -15.10 1.24
N ALA A 184 13.88 -15.41 0.31
CA ALA A 184 12.45 -15.20 0.47
C ALA A 184 11.95 -15.92 1.73
N ASP A 185 11.87 -15.19 2.84
CA ASP A 185 11.13 -15.61 4.01
C ASP A 185 9.65 -15.44 3.67
N SER A 186 8.90 -16.55 3.71
CA SER A 186 7.46 -16.66 3.48
C SER A 186 6.57 -15.75 4.34
N ALA A 187 7.16 -14.94 5.23
CA ALA A 187 6.49 -13.94 6.04
C ALA A 187 6.20 -12.64 5.29
N GLU A 188 6.97 -12.28 4.24
CA GLU A 188 6.77 -11.00 3.53
C GLU A 188 5.55 -10.99 2.61
N ASP A 189 5.14 -12.12 2.05
CA ASP A 189 3.95 -12.17 1.20
C ASP A 189 2.65 -11.94 1.98
N LEU A 190 2.60 -12.33 3.26
CA LEU A 190 1.48 -12.03 4.17
C LEU A 190 1.41 -10.54 4.54
N ARG A 191 2.52 -9.79 4.43
CA ARG A 191 2.58 -8.35 4.78
C ARG A 191 1.90 -7.45 3.75
N ASN A 192 1.76 -7.90 2.51
CA ASN A 192 1.22 -7.09 1.42
C ASN A 192 -0.16 -7.53 0.91
N GLU A 193 -0.70 -8.63 1.43
CA GLU A 193 -2.06 -9.08 1.10
C GLU A 193 -3.07 -8.61 2.15
N VAL A 194 -4.22 -8.11 1.69
CA VAL A 194 -5.36 -7.83 2.57
C VAL A 194 -6.14 -9.13 2.74
N LEU A 195 -6.08 -9.70 3.93
CA LEU A 195 -6.82 -10.89 4.29
C LEU A 195 -8.25 -10.50 4.64
N GLN A 196 -9.23 -11.00 3.89
CA GLN A 196 -10.65 -10.76 4.18
C GLN A 196 -11.26 -12.00 4.85
N PHE A 197 -11.89 -11.82 6.00
CA PHE A 197 -12.67 -12.87 6.66
C PHE A 197 -14.05 -12.36 7.06
N ASN A 198 -15.00 -13.28 7.15
CA ASN A 198 -16.35 -12.97 7.59
C ASN A 198 -16.41 -13.05 9.11
N THR A 199 -16.98 -12.02 9.74
CA THR A 199 -17.23 -11.96 11.18
C THR A 199 -18.63 -11.39 11.44
N ASN A 200 -19.02 -11.30 12.70
CA ASN A 200 -20.25 -10.65 13.09
C ASN A 200 -19.97 -9.17 13.40
N CYS A 201 -20.87 -8.29 12.97
CA CYS A 201 -20.80 -6.87 13.31
C CYS A 201 -20.89 -6.68 14.84
N PRO A 202 -19.99 -5.92 15.47
CA PRO A 202 -20.01 -5.73 16.92
C PRO A 202 -21.24 -4.94 17.41
N GLU A 203 -21.88 -4.17 16.52
CA GLU A 203 -23.03 -3.33 16.89
C GLU A 203 -24.37 -4.03 16.68
N CYS A 204 -24.58 -4.69 15.53
CA CYS A 204 -25.87 -5.28 15.19
C CYS A 204 -25.86 -6.82 15.07
N ASN A 205 -24.70 -7.45 15.26
CA ASN A 205 -24.47 -8.88 15.16
C ASN A 205 -24.81 -9.51 13.79
N ALA A 206 -25.07 -8.69 12.76
CA ALA A 206 -25.26 -9.16 11.40
C ALA A 206 -23.93 -9.65 10.79
N PRO A 207 -23.97 -10.58 9.82
CA PRO A 207 -22.77 -10.97 9.08
C PRO A 207 -22.13 -9.74 8.42
N ALA A 208 -20.85 -9.52 8.70
CA ALA A 208 -20.03 -8.43 8.16
C ALA A 208 -18.69 -8.98 7.66
N SER A 209 -18.05 -8.23 6.77
CA SER A 209 -16.70 -8.56 6.32
C SER A 209 -15.68 -7.67 7.01
N THR A 210 -14.59 -8.28 7.47
CA THR A 210 -13.45 -7.57 8.06
C THR A 210 -12.23 -7.80 7.20
N ASN A 211 -11.62 -6.70 6.78
CA ASN A 211 -10.36 -6.68 6.06
C ASN A 211 -9.24 -6.53 7.07
N MET A 212 -8.29 -7.46 7.08
CA MET A 212 -7.10 -7.44 7.89
C MET A 212 -5.88 -7.18 7.01
N LYS A 213 -5.06 -6.22 7.41
CA LYS A 213 -3.78 -5.95 6.77
C LYS A 213 -2.69 -5.88 7.81
N LEU A 214 -1.65 -6.68 7.63
CA LEU A 214 -0.43 -6.58 8.41
C LEU A 214 0.38 -5.40 7.84
N VAL A 215 0.72 -4.42 8.67
CA VAL A 215 1.42 -3.20 8.26
C VAL A 215 2.66 -3.03 9.12
N GLN A 216 3.82 -2.92 8.48
CA GLN A 216 5.04 -2.52 9.15
C GLN A 216 5.19 -1.00 9.01
N ILE A 217 5.06 -0.29 10.12
CA ILE A 217 5.24 1.17 10.12
C ILE A 217 6.75 1.44 10.17
N PRO A 218 7.33 2.24 9.24
CA PRO A 218 8.76 2.57 9.28
C PRO A 218 9.15 3.15 10.63
N HIS A 219 10.28 2.67 11.19
CA HIS A 219 10.76 3.05 12.53
C HIS A 219 9.82 2.66 13.68
N PHE A 220 8.84 1.80 13.42
CA PHE A 220 7.94 1.22 14.42
C PHE A 220 7.71 -0.27 14.15
N LYS A 221 7.02 -0.96 15.07
CA LYS A 221 6.77 -2.40 14.97
C LYS A 221 5.65 -2.75 14.00
N GLU A 222 5.50 -4.05 13.79
CA GLU A 222 4.44 -4.63 12.98
C GLU A 222 3.08 -4.52 13.69
N VAL A 223 2.08 -4.01 12.97
CA VAL A 223 0.72 -3.81 13.46
C VAL A 223 -0.29 -4.45 12.50
N ILE A 224 -1.43 -4.85 13.03
CA ILE A 224 -2.54 -5.44 12.28
C ILE A 224 -3.66 -4.42 12.23
N ILE A 225 -4.00 -3.93 11.04
CA ILE A 225 -5.15 -3.06 10.82
C ILE A 225 -6.34 -3.93 10.43
N MET A 226 -7.43 -3.83 11.19
CA MET A 226 -8.69 -4.54 10.98
C MET A 226 -9.81 -3.54 10.68
N ALA A 227 -10.29 -3.54 9.45
CA ALA A 227 -11.37 -2.67 9.00
C ALA A 227 -12.66 -3.48 8.79
N THR A 228 -13.68 -3.25 9.62
CA THR A 228 -14.98 -3.91 9.48
C THR A 228 -15.98 -2.94 8.89
N ASN A 229 -16.64 -3.35 7.80
CA ASN A 229 -17.75 -2.63 7.19
C ASN A 229 -19.00 -3.51 7.25
N CYS A 230 -20.05 -3.01 7.91
CA CYS A 230 -21.34 -3.70 7.97
C CYS A 230 -22.36 -3.07 7.02
N ASP A 231 -22.79 -3.82 6.00
CA ASP A 231 -23.79 -3.35 5.03
C ASP A 231 -25.21 -3.28 5.62
N SER A 232 -25.47 -3.95 6.75
CA SER A 232 -26.80 -4.01 7.37
C SER A 232 -27.13 -2.80 8.24
N CYS A 233 -26.16 -2.30 9.02
CA CYS A 233 -26.36 -1.15 9.91
C CYS A 233 -25.52 0.08 9.53
N GLY A 234 -24.58 -0.05 8.59
CA GLY A 234 -23.67 1.02 8.20
C GLY A 234 -22.49 1.23 9.16
N HIS A 235 -22.33 0.38 10.19
CA HIS A 235 -21.22 0.45 11.12
C HIS A 235 -19.88 0.27 10.37
N ARG A 236 -18.95 1.19 10.63
CA ARG A 236 -17.58 1.17 10.11
C ARG A 236 -16.60 1.34 11.25
N THR A 237 -15.63 0.44 11.36
CA THR A 237 -14.56 0.53 12.34
C THR A 237 -13.22 0.22 11.70
N ASN A 238 -12.18 0.92 12.13
CA ASN A 238 -10.78 0.67 11.79
C ASN A 238 -10.04 0.45 13.12
N GLU A 239 -9.91 -0.81 13.53
CA GLU A 239 -9.16 -1.19 14.71
C GLU A 239 -7.71 -1.44 14.33
N VAL A 240 -6.78 -0.99 15.17
CA VAL A 240 -5.38 -1.38 15.04
C VAL A 240 -4.97 -2.22 16.24
N LYS A 241 -4.31 -3.35 15.98
CA LYS A 241 -3.80 -4.28 16.99
C LYS A 241 -2.29 -4.41 16.82
N SER A 242 -1.56 -4.64 17.90
CA SER A 242 -0.17 -5.04 17.82
C SER A 242 -0.08 -6.45 17.26
N GLY A 243 0.79 -6.67 16.25
CA GLY A 243 1.07 -8.01 15.74
C GLY A 243 1.94 -8.85 16.68
N GLY A 244 2.63 -8.19 17.63
CA GLY A 244 3.53 -8.80 18.60
C GLY A 244 2.97 -8.86 20.03
N ALA A 245 3.70 -9.58 20.89
CA ALA A 245 3.43 -9.62 22.33
C ALA A 245 3.60 -8.25 23.00
N ILE A 246 3.09 -8.11 24.23
CA ILE A 246 3.29 -6.92 25.06
C ILE A 246 4.79 -6.69 25.25
N GLU A 247 5.25 -5.44 25.09
CA GLU A 247 6.68 -5.11 25.22
C GLU A 247 7.21 -5.41 26.63
N PRO A 248 8.52 -5.61 26.80
CA PRO A 248 9.11 -5.83 28.12
C PRO A 248 9.02 -4.59 29.03
N GLN A 249 8.90 -3.39 28.46
CA GLN A 249 8.85 -2.11 29.17
C GLN A 249 7.64 -1.29 28.70
N GLY A 250 7.11 -0.46 29.60
CA GLY A 250 6.15 0.58 29.25
C GLY A 250 6.86 1.74 28.54
N THR A 251 6.10 2.50 27.76
CA THR A 251 6.63 3.64 27.00
C THR A 251 5.83 4.89 27.34
N ARG A 252 6.54 5.96 27.72
CA ARG A 252 5.99 7.31 27.85
C ARG A 252 6.57 8.21 26.78
N ILE A 253 5.71 8.76 25.94
CA ILE A 253 6.08 9.66 24.85
C ILE A 253 5.60 11.05 25.22
N THR A 254 6.48 12.05 25.16
CA THR A 254 6.16 13.45 25.38
C THR A 254 6.56 14.24 24.15
N LEU A 255 5.60 14.87 23.49
CA LEU A 255 5.83 15.79 22.38
C LEU A 255 5.45 17.20 22.81
N GLN A 256 6.36 18.15 22.64
CA GLN A 256 6.06 19.57 22.72
C GLN A 256 5.59 20.06 21.35
N ILE A 257 4.31 20.41 21.23
CA ILE A 257 3.72 20.94 20.01
C ILE A 257 4.19 22.38 19.87
N THR A 258 5.01 22.64 18.85
CA THR A 258 5.61 23.97 18.63
C THR A 258 5.28 24.57 17.27
N ASP A 259 4.99 23.73 16.27
CA ASP A 259 4.73 24.14 14.89
C ASP A 259 3.43 23.53 14.34
N PRO A 260 2.68 24.23 13.46
CA PRO A 260 1.50 23.66 12.82
C PRO A 260 1.77 22.36 12.05
N SER A 261 2.99 22.12 11.57
CA SER A 261 3.38 20.85 10.94
C SER A 261 3.39 19.65 11.90
N ASP A 262 3.44 19.86 13.22
CA ASP A 262 3.32 18.77 14.20
C ASP A 262 1.95 18.07 14.08
N MET A 263 0.93 18.78 13.59
CA MET A 263 -0.43 18.26 13.39
C MET A 263 -0.50 17.09 12.40
N THR A 264 0.45 17.00 11.47
CA THR A 264 0.50 15.94 10.46
C THR A 264 1.27 14.69 10.92
N ARG A 265 1.84 14.70 12.13
CA ARG A 265 2.55 13.53 12.67
C ARG A 265 1.62 12.33 12.79
N ASP A 266 2.07 11.18 12.29
CA ASP A 266 1.36 9.93 12.47
C ASP A 266 1.36 9.53 13.95
N VAL A 267 0.19 9.13 14.43
CA VAL A 267 -0.08 8.65 15.80
C VAL A 267 -0.71 7.28 15.71
N LEU A 268 -0.18 6.35 16.49
CA LEU A 268 -0.82 5.07 16.71
C LEU A 268 -1.15 4.91 18.20
N LYS A 269 -2.44 4.77 18.49
CA LYS A 269 -2.92 4.32 19.79
C LYS A 269 -3.32 2.85 19.65
N VAL A 270 -2.69 1.94 20.40
CA VAL A 270 -2.97 0.49 20.29
C VAL A 270 -3.64 -0.02 21.56
N PRO A 271 -4.68 -0.88 21.46
CA PRO A 271 -5.20 -1.62 22.60
C PRO A 271 -4.32 -2.83 22.89
N ALA A 272 -4.09 -3.14 24.17
CA ALA A 272 -3.50 -4.41 24.55
C ALA A 272 -4.53 -5.55 24.45
N LEU A 273 -4.05 -6.72 24.08
CA LEU A 273 -4.79 -7.97 24.22
C LEU A 273 -4.58 -8.48 25.65
N SER A 274 -5.61 -8.43 26.49
CA SER A 274 -5.55 -9.12 27.78
C SER A 274 -5.81 -10.62 27.56
N SER A 275 -4.96 -11.46 28.13
CA SER A 275 -5.05 -12.93 28.01
C SER A 275 -6.05 -13.55 29.01
N HIS A 276 -7.13 -12.85 29.36
CA HIS A 276 -8.16 -13.42 30.24
C HIS A 276 -9.04 -14.45 29.51
N GLY A 277 -8.49 -15.65 29.32
CA GLY A 277 -9.24 -16.89 29.25
C GLY A 277 -8.93 -17.71 30.51
N GLY A 278 -9.62 -17.42 31.62
CA GLY A 278 -9.48 -18.22 32.85
C GLY A 278 -9.88 -19.69 32.63
N PRO A 279 -9.31 -20.63 33.40
CA PRO A 279 -9.51 -22.07 33.21
C PRO A 279 -10.86 -22.50 33.81
N SER A 280 -11.96 -22.18 33.14
CA SER A 280 -13.28 -22.75 33.48
C SER A 280 -14.24 -22.75 32.29
N CYS A 281 -13.87 -23.39 31.18
CA CYS A 281 -14.84 -23.85 30.20
C CYS A 281 -14.71 -25.38 30.06
N PRO A 282 -15.76 -26.15 30.42
CA PRO A 282 -15.73 -27.59 30.28
C PRO A 282 -15.75 -27.97 28.80
N SER A 283 -14.95 -28.97 28.46
CA SER A 283 -14.91 -29.62 27.15
C SER A 283 -16.30 -30.09 26.70
N ALA A 284 -16.90 -29.40 25.75
CA ALA A 284 -17.97 -29.94 24.90
C ALA A 284 -18.04 -29.14 23.60
N GLY A 285 -18.08 -29.85 22.47
CA GLY A 285 -18.01 -29.28 21.13
C GLY A 285 -19.02 -28.17 20.87
N GLY A 286 -18.52 -27.06 20.34
CA GLY A 286 -19.29 -25.90 19.92
C GLY A 286 -18.38 -24.70 19.71
N LEU A 287 -18.23 -24.25 18.47
CA LEU A 287 -17.56 -22.99 18.14
C LEU A 287 -18.43 -21.83 18.65
N THR A 288 -18.25 -21.43 19.91
CA THR A 288 -18.78 -20.17 20.46
C THR A 288 -17.64 -19.37 21.04
N GLY A 289 -17.43 -18.18 20.48
CA GLY A 289 -16.28 -17.32 20.68
C GLY A 289 -16.05 -16.92 22.14
N CYS A 290 -14.83 -17.19 22.62
CA CYS A 290 -14.22 -16.37 23.64
C CYS A 290 -13.63 -15.14 22.92
N SER A 291 -14.30 -14.00 23.03
CA SER A 291 -13.71 -12.72 22.62
C SER A 291 -12.66 -12.35 23.67
N PRO A 292 -11.36 -12.24 23.32
CA PRO A 292 -10.36 -11.73 24.26
C PRO A 292 -10.80 -10.34 24.73
N LEU A 293 -10.80 -10.09 26.04
CA LEU A 293 -11.00 -8.74 26.57
C LEU A 293 -9.84 -7.87 26.05
N GLN A 294 -10.15 -6.92 25.17
CA GLN A 294 -9.19 -5.93 24.71
C GLN A 294 -9.21 -4.79 25.73
N SER A 295 -8.13 -4.62 26.49
CA SER A 295 -7.96 -3.46 27.36
C SER A 295 -7.12 -2.43 26.62
N GLU A 296 -7.66 -1.22 26.44
CA GLU A 296 -6.90 -0.13 25.82
C GLU A 296 -5.94 0.45 26.86
N THR A 297 -4.64 0.40 26.60
CA THR A 297 -3.64 0.66 27.66
C THR A 297 -3.00 2.03 27.59
N CYS A 298 -3.15 2.75 26.48
CA CYS A 298 -2.56 4.08 26.33
C CYS A 298 -3.48 5.15 26.92
N SER A 299 -2.97 5.92 27.89
CA SER A 299 -3.56 7.19 28.30
C SER A 299 -2.99 8.35 27.46
N VAL A 300 -3.75 9.44 27.37
CA VAL A 300 -3.31 10.67 26.70
C VAL A 300 -3.54 11.85 27.64
N GLU A 301 -2.50 12.64 27.90
CA GLU A 301 -2.55 13.79 28.80
C GLU A 301 -2.10 15.06 28.06
N ILE A 302 -2.80 16.17 28.34
CA ILE A 302 -2.43 17.53 27.90
C ILE A 302 -2.36 18.40 29.16
N PRO A 303 -1.17 18.54 29.78
CA PRO A 303 -1.01 19.18 31.09
C PRO A 303 -1.48 20.64 31.12
N GLU A 304 -1.25 21.41 30.06
CA GLU A 304 -1.66 22.82 29.96
C GLU A 304 -3.17 23.02 29.95
N LEU A 305 -3.92 21.97 29.62
CA LEU A 305 -5.37 21.97 29.62
C LEU A 305 -5.97 21.27 30.85
N GLU A 306 -5.12 20.78 31.77
CA GLU A 306 -5.52 19.93 32.90
C GLU A 306 -6.40 18.75 32.43
N PHE A 307 -6.03 18.18 31.27
CA PHE A 307 -6.83 17.15 30.61
C PHE A 307 -6.09 15.82 30.60
N GLU A 308 -6.80 14.77 31.04
CA GLU A 308 -6.34 13.40 30.98
C GLU A 308 -7.45 12.54 30.39
N LEU A 309 -7.08 11.76 29.38
CA LEU A 309 -7.91 10.75 28.76
C LEU A 309 -7.45 9.38 29.28
N GLY A 310 -8.29 8.79 30.13
CA GLY A 310 -8.02 7.50 30.75
C GLY A 310 -7.91 6.35 29.74
N MET A 311 -7.27 5.28 30.19
CA MET A 311 -7.21 3.97 29.52
C MET A 311 -8.64 3.53 29.14
N GLY A 312 -8.87 3.14 27.88
CA GLY A 312 -10.21 2.78 27.38
C GLY A 312 -10.98 3.88 26.63
N ALA A 313 -10.50 5.13 26.64
CA ALA A 313 -11.19 6.22 25.97
C ALA A 313 -10.55 6.54 24.62
N LEU A 314 -11.34 6.41 23.54
CA LEU A 314 -10.94 6.38 22.12
C LEU A 314 -10.20 5.09 21.73
N GLY A 315 -10.89 4.21 21.00
CA GLY A 315 -10.37 2.91 20.59
C GLY A 315 -9.07 2.95 19.79
N GLY A 316 -8.44 1.78 19.66
CA GLY A 316 -7.19 1.61 18.92
C GLY A 316 -7.28 2.11 17.48
N LYS A 317 -6.49 3.12 17.13
CA LYS A 317 -6.58 3.81 15.85
C LYS A 317 -5.21 4.29 15.37
N PHE A 318 -5.01 4.21 14.07
CA PHE A 318 -3.94 4.91 13.35
C PHE A 318 -4.52 6.21 12.79
N THR A 319 -3.97 7.35 13.20
CA THR A 319 -4.46 8.69 12.89
C THR A 319 -3.30 9.67 12.82
N THR A 320 -3.56 10.93 12.48
CA THR A 320 -2.60 12.02 12.72
C THR A 320 -2.84 12.65 14.10
N LEU A 321 -1.87 13.44 14.58
CA LEU A 321 -2.01 14.23 15.80
C LEU A 321 -3.25 15.13 15.75
N GLU A 322 -3.50 15.78 14.60
CA GLU A 322 -4.72 16.56 14.37
C GLU A 322 -5.99 15.72 14.53
N GLY A 323 -6.00 14.51 13.96
CA GLY A 323 -7.13 13.60 14.04
C GLY A 323 -7.41 13.16 15.48
N LEU A 324 -6.36 12.87 16.26
CA LEU A 324 -6.49 12.53 17.67
C LEU A 324 -7.08 13.69 18.49
N LEU A 325 -6.58 14.92 18.30
CA LEU A 325 -7.07 16.10 19.01
C LEU A 325 -8.53 16.44 18.64
N LYS A 326 -8.91 16.26 17.37
CA LYS A 326 -10.32 16.40 16.93
C LYS A 326 -11.21 15.34 17.55
N ASP A 327 -10.75 14.08 17.61
CA ASP A 327 -11.51 13.00 18.27
C ASP A 327 -11.68 13.28 19.78
N ILE A 328 -10.66 13.82 20.45
CA ILE A 328 -10.74 14.28 21.85
C ILE A 328 -11.79 15.39 22.00
N ARG A 329 -11.75 16.40 21.13
CA ARG A 329 -12.74 17.49 21.13
C ARG A 329 -14.15 16.94 20.99
N ASP A 330 -14.39 16.09 19.98
CA ASP A 330 -15.70 15.53 19.68
C ASP A 330 -16.21 14.63 20.84
N LEU A 331 -15.31 13.90 21.51
CA LEU A 331 -15.65 13.09 22.68
C LEU A 331 -16.09 13.97 23.86
N VAL A 332 -15.34 15.03 24.13
CA VAL A 332 -15.59 15.97 25.23
C VAL A 332 -16.87 16.77 25.00
N GLU A 333 -17.16 17.16 23.75
CA GLU A 333 -18.43 17.78 23.35
C GLU A 333 -19.63 16.86 23.56
N ARG A 334 -19.49 15.57 23.23
CA ARG A 334 -20.58 14.58 23.39
C ARG A 334 -20.77 14.15 24.84
N ASN A 335 -19.71 14.15 25.64
CA ASN A 335 -19.71 13.69 27.03
C ASN A 335 -19.23 14.80 27.98
N PRO A 336 -20.09 15.81 28.27
CA PRO A 336 -19.75 16.93 29.17
C PRO A 336 -19.54 16.53 30.64
N PHE A 337 -19.63 15.24 30.97
CA PHE A 337 -19.46 14.67 32.31
C PHE A 337 -18.04 14.13 32.57
N THR A 338 -17.14 14.19 31.59
CA THR A 338 -15.73 13.72 31.71
C THR A 338 -14.86 14.61 32.61
N LEU A 339 -15.33 15.81 32.96
CA LEU A 339 -14.67 16.74 33.90
C LEU A 339 -15.35 16.73 35.28
N GLY A 340 -15.08 15.69 36.09
CA GLY A 340 -15.35 15.66 37.55
C GLY A 340 -16.81 15.79 38.02
N ASP A 341 -17.08 15.47 39.29
CA ASP A 341 -18.40 15.17 39.83
C ASP A 341 -19.30 16.40 40.10
N SER A 342 -20.62 16.17 40.00
CA SER A 342 -21.76 17.02 40.41
C SER A 342 -22.03 18.38 39.74
N SER A 343 -23.29 18.56 39.33
CA SER A 343 -23.90 19.58 38.46
C SER A 343 -23.83 21.04 38.92
N THR A 344 -23.19 21.92 38.12
CA THR A 344 -23.32 23.40 38.17
C THR A 344 -23.14 24.03 36.77
N PRO A 345 -23.79 25.18 36.46
CA PRO A 345 -23.65 25.90 35.20
C PRO A 345 -22.23 26.43 34.89
N SER A 346 -21.30 26.43 35.87
CA SER A 346 -19.90 26.78 35.64
C SER A 346 -19.12 25.72 34.84
N LYS A 347 -19.67 24.51 34.66
CA LYS A 347 -19.02 23.44 33.88
C LYS A 347 -19.05 23.69 32.37
N MET A 348 -20.13 24.31 31.87
CA MET A 348 -20.24 24.65 30.45
C MET A 348 -19.23 25.73 30.05
N GLU A 349 -18.95 26.70 30.92
CA GLU A 349 -17.92 27.72 30.67
C GLU A 349 -16.52 27.09 30.63
N LYS A 350 -16.18 26.22 31.59
CA LYS A 350 -14.90 25.48 31.58
C LYS A 350 -14.76 24.57 30.37
N LEU A 351 -15.84 23.91 29.96
CA LEU A 351 -15.87 23.06 28.77
C LEU A 351 -15.63 23.87 27.49
N GLN A 352 -16.28 25.04 27.37
CA GLN A 352 -16.08 25.95 26.24
C GLN A 352 -14.68 26.55 26.24
N GLU A 353 -14.13 26.87 27.41
CA GLU A 353 -12.74 27.32 27.54
C GLU A 353 -11.75 26.23 27.12
N PHE A 354 -11.98 24.97 27.54
CA PHE A 354 -11.18 23.82 27.13
C PHE A 354 -11.23 23.61 25.61
N ILE A 355 -12.43 23.57 25.02
CA ILE A 355 -12.62 23.42 23.57
C ILE A 355 -11.94 24.57 22.81
N GLY A 356 -12.05 25.79 23.32
CA GLY A 356 -11.38 26.96 22.73
C GLY A 356 -9.86 26.83 22.74
N LYS A 357 -9.26 26.48 23.88
CA LYS A 357 -7.80 26.28 23.99
C LYS A 357 -7.32 25.08 23.17
N LEU A 358 -8.07 23.99 23.13
CA LEU A 358 -7.77 22.83 22.29
C LEU A 358 -7.79 23.20 20.81
N GLN A 359 -8.75 24.02 20.39
CA GLN A 359 -8.83 24.55 19.03
C GLN A 359 -7.64 25.47 18.69
N GLU A 360 -7.18 26.30 19.63
CA GLU A 360 -5.96 27.11 19.45
C GLU A 360 -4.70 26.25 19.28
N ILE A 361 -4.61 25.12 19.97
CA ILE A 361 -3.51 24.15 19.80
C ILE A 361 -3.59 23.50 18.41
N ILE A 362 -4.78 23.04 18.00
CA ILE A 362 -5.01 22.45 16.66
C ILE A 362 -4.65 23.45 15.54
N GLU A 363 -4.95 24.73 15.73
CA GLU A 363 -4.62 25.80 14.79
C GLU A 363 -3.15 26.26 14.86
N GLY A 364 -2.36 25.69 15.78
CA GLY A 364 -0.95 26.02 15.98
C GLY A 364 -0.70 27.42 16.55
N LYS A 365 -1.70 28.02 17.21
CA LYS A 365 -1.59 29.35 17.85
C LYS A 365 -0.98 29.28 19.25
N THR A 366 -1.17 28.16 19.92
CA THR A 366 -0.75 27.93 21.30
C THR A 366 0.11 26.66 21.38
N LYS A 367 1.24 26.75 22.07
CA LYS A 367 2.13 25.61 22.33
C LYS A 367 1.57 24.80 23.50
N ALA A 368 1.69 23.48 23.43
CA ALA A 368 1.26 22.56 24.48
C ALA A 368 2.06 21.26 24.45
N HIS A 369 2.08 20.53 25.55
CA HIS A 369 2.62 19.18 25.60
C HIS A 369 1.51 18.17 25.41
N ILE A 370 1.76 17.15 24.60
CA ILE A 370 0.96 15.94 24.55
C ILE A 370 1.80 14.78 25.09
N ILE A 371 1.26 14.08 26.07
CA ILE A 371 1.90 12.94 26.71
C ILE A 371 1.06 11.70 26.41
N MET A 372 1.68 10.70 25.82
CA MET A 372 1.09 9.38 25.63
C MET A 372 1.81 8.39 26.54
N ASP A 373 1.11 7.82 27.50
CA ASP A 373 1.66 6.81 28.40
C ASP A 373 1.00 5.46 28.11
N ASP A 374 1.80 4.51 27.64
CA ASP A 374 1.35 3.16 27.33
C ASP A 374 2.19 2.11 28.07
N PRO A 375 1.65 1.50 29.14
CA PRO A 375 2.28 0.40 29.85
C PRO A 375 2.56 -0.81 28.96
N ALA A 376 1.80 -1.00 27.88
CA ALA A 376 2.01 -2.12 26.95
C ALA A 376 3.13 -1.86 25.93
N GLY A 377 3.63 -0.62 25.83
CA GLY A 377 4.67 -0.19 24.89
C GLY A 377 4.26 -0.32 23.42
N ASN A 378 2.97 -0.35 23.12
CA ASN A 378 2.39 -0.54 21.80
C ASN A 378 1.96 0.75 21.09
N SER A 379 1.98 1.91 21.75
CA SER A 379 1.71 3.20 21.12
C SER A 379 2.91 3.79 20.36
N TYR A 380 2.61 4.64 19.38
CA TYR A 380 3.60 5.32 18.54
C TYR A 380 3.23 6.77 18.27
N LEU A 381 4.26 7.62 18.14
CA LEU A 381 4.17 8.99 17.67
C LEU A 381 5.34 9.23 16.72
N GLN A 382 5.06 9.76 15.53
CA GLN A 382 6.07 9.93 14.49
C GLN A 382 7.15 10.94 14.88
N ASN A 383 8.40 10.50 14.77
CA ASN A 383 9.56 11.39 14.69
C ASN A 383 9.73 11.85 13.23
N THR A 384 9.52 13.13 12.96
CA THR A 384 9.66 13.73 11.62
C THR A 384 11.11 13.94 11.18
N TYR A 385 12.06 13.91 12.11
CA TYR A 385 13.50 14.05 11.87
C TYR A 385 14.21 12.69 11.73
N ALA A 386 13.49 11.56 11.84
CA ALA A 386 14.10 10.24 11.77
C ALA A 386 14.99 10.08 10.51
N PRO A 387 16.22 9.53 10.64
CA PRO A 387 16.76 8.81 11.80
C PRO A 387 17.39 9.71 12.89
N GLU A 388 17.37 11.02 12.74
CA GLU A 388 17.90 11.97 13.72
C GLU A 388 16.96 12.12 14.91
N GLU A 389 17.50 12.53 16.07
CA GLU A 389 16.70 12.78 17.27
C GLU A 389 15.89 14.06 17.09
N ASP A 390 14.60 14.00 17.41
CA ASP A 390 13.72 15.16 17.42
C ASP A 390 13.87 15.89 18.76
N PRO A 391 14.24 17.18 18.75
CA PRO A 391 14.48 17.95 19.97
C PRO A 391 13.21 18.16 20.82
N GLU A 392 12.03 18.10 20.22
CA GLU A 392 10.74 18.36 20.87
C GLU A 392 9.99 17.06 21.24
N LEU A 393 10.51 15.90 20.83
CA LEU A 393 9.94 14.58 21.09
C LEU A 393 10.85 13.75 22.01
N ARG A 394 10.36 13.44 23.20
CA ARG A 394 11.05 12.59 24.17
C ARG A 394 10.32 11.28 24.34
N VAL A 395 11.05 10.17 24.21
CA VAL A 395 10.53 8.81 24.45
C VAL A 395 11.27 8.20 25.62
N GLU A 396 10.54 7.90 26.70
CA GLU A 396 11.06 7.26 27.91
C GLU A 396 10.53 5.84 28.00
N ARG A 397 11.39 4.89 28.38
CA ARG A 397 10.98 3.52 28.69
C ARG A 397 11.07 3.28 30.18
N TYR A 398 10.07 2.64 30.76
CA TYR A 398 10.01 2.39 32.20
C TYR A 398 9.65 0.93 32.51
N GLU A 399 10.07 0.49 33.70
CA GLU A 399 9.65 -0.80 34.25
C GLU A 399 8.24 -0.66 34.83
N ARG A 400 7.33 -1.52 34.36
CA ARG A 400 5.93 -1.49 34.77
C ARG A 400 5.77 -1.76 36.26
N THR A 401 4.78 -1.11 36.86
CA THR A 401 4.37 -1.42 38.23
C THR A 401 3.64 -2.77 38.29
N PHE A 402 3.51 -3.33 39.49
CA PHE A 402 2.77 -4.57 39.72
C PHE A 402 1.30 -4.46 39.26
N GLU A 403 0.66 -3.32 39.52
CA GLU A 403 -0.72 -3.04 39.11
C GLU A 403 -0.86 -2.97 37.59
N GLN A 404 0.08 -2.30 36.90
CA GLN A 404 0.11 -2.28 35.44
C GLN A 404 0.30 -3.69 34.85
N ASN A 405 1.12 -4.54 35.48
CA ASN A 405 1.26 -5.94 35.04
C ASN A 405 -0.01 -6.77 35.30
N GLU A 406 -0.77 -6.47 36.36
CA GLU A 406 -2.04 -7.12 36.66
C GLU A 406 -3.10 -6.76 35.62
N ASP A 407 -3.22 -5.46 35.29
CA ASP A 407 -4.15 -4.95 34.27
C ASP A 407 -3.85 -5.49 32.86
N LEU A 408 -2.57 -5.81 32.61
CA LEU A 408 -2.10 -6.44 31.37
C LEU A 408 -2.21 -7.98 31.40
N GLY A 409 -2.56 -8.58 32.54
CA GLY A 409 -2.61 -10.04 32.72
C GLY A 409 -1.25 -10.74 32.69
N LEU A 410 -0.17 -10.01 32.94
CA LEU A 410 1.21 -10.51 32.89
C LEU A 410 1.63 -11.23 34.17
N ASN A 411 1.05 -10.89 35.32
CA ASN A 411 1.42 -11.51 36.60
C ASN A 411 1.06 -13.01 36.67
N ASP A 412 -0.01 -13.43 35.98
CA ASP A 412 -0.46 -14.83 35.92
C ASP A 412 0.17 -15.63 34.77
N MET A 413 1.00 -15.00 33.93
CA MET A 413 1.55 -15.60 32.73
C MET A 413 2.73 -16.53 33.07
N ARG A 414 2.53 -17.85 33.02
CA ARG A 414 3.63 -18.82 33.13
C ARG A 414 4.43 -18.85 31.83
N THR A 415 5.69 -18.45 31.86
CA THR A 415 6.59 -18.44 30.70
C THR A 415 7.52 -19.66 30.63
N GLU A 416 7.48 -20.56 31.62
CA GLU A 416 8.37 -21.72 31.73
C GLU A 416 7.59 -23.06 31.70
N GLY A 417 8.17 -24.10 31.08
CA GLY A 417 7.68 -25.49 31.15
C GLY A 417 6.96 -26.05 29.92
N TYR A 418 6.74 -25.27 28.86
CA TYR A 418 6.04 -25.73 27.65
C TYR A 418 6.86 -26.66 26.74
N GLU A 419 8.18 -26.74 26.91
CA GLU A 419 9.05 -27.58 26.08
C GLU A 419 9.00 -29.07 26.44
N ALA A 420 8.49 -29.43 27.62
CA ALA A 420 8.58 -30.80 28.14
C ALA A 420 7.49 -31.76 27.59
N ASP A 421 6.32 -31.26 27.19
CA ASP A 421 5.17 -32.11 26.84
C ASP A 421 5.12 -32.52 25.35
N GLY A 422 5.95 -31.93 24.49
CA GLY A 422 6.00 -32.26 23.05
C GLY A 422 6.84 -33.51 22.70
N ALA A 423 7.64 -34.03 23.63
CA ALA A 423 8.59 -35.11 23.36
C ALA A 423 8.07 -36.53 23.68
N ALA A 424 6.87 -36.66 24.27
CA ALA A 424 6.32 -37.96 24.69
C ALA A 424 5.32 -38.60 23.69
N GLY A 425 5.25 -38.10 22.46
CA GLY A 425 4.34 -38.59 21.43
C GLY A 425 5.01 -38.75 20.06
N ARG A 426 5.98 -39.66 19.95
CA ARG A 426 6.41 -40.23 18.66
C ARG A 426 6.39 -41.74 18.73
#